data_AF-C5LU63-F1
#
_entry.id   AF-C5LU63-F1
#
_cell.length_a   1.000
_cell.length_b   1.000
_cell.length_c   1.000
_cell.angle_alpha   90.00
_cell.angle_beta   90.00
_cell.angle_gamma   90.00
#
_symmetry.space_group_name_H-M   'P 1'
#
loop_
_entity.id
_entity.type
_entity.pdbx_description
1 polymer ?
#
loop_
_entity_poly.entity_id
_entity_poly.type
_entity_poly.pdbx_seq_one_letter_code
_entity_poly.pdbx_strand_id
1 'polypeptide(L)'
;MSSTESSRSPASKDDSLVDMEEARSFKTEEEKKSEPKVDWSLLAQFLILGFVALAPWNFVLADLPYLDSKFHNHFSSTVPIIYSIAVNVAQLLLIWVGNKFSFAPRFDWGCAILAIFNILLAVVAMTIGDGNPCPDEGLGFGLALVCVFLLGFGHALMESSSFGLAALCPQSCMIADMTGE
;
A
#
# COMPACT_ATOMS: atom_id res chain seq x y z
N MET A 1 73.20 -4.70 56.64
CA MET A 1 72.06 -3.79 56.36
C MET A 1 71.52 -4.19 55.01
N SER A 2 70.27 -4.55 54.77
CA SER A 2 69.07 -4.78 55.56
C SER A 2 68.04 -5.30 54.55
N SER A 3 67.23 -6.31 54.89
CA SER A 3 65.84 -6.52 54.40
C SER A 3 65.67 -6.92 52.91
N THR A 4 64.77 -7.79 52.44
CA THR A 4 63.56 -8.48 52.92
C THR A 4 63.15 -9.44 51.77
N GLU A 5 62.75 -10.70 52.01
CA GLU A 5 61.34 -11.21 51.94
C GLU A 5 60.59 -10.82 50.64
N SER A 6 59.81 -11.65 49.92
CA SER A 6 58.94 -12.79 50.26
C SER A 6 58.44 -13.32 48.89
N SER A 7 58.59 -14.60 48.53
CA SER A 7 57.67 -15.72 48.82
C SER A 7 56.45 -15.84 47.88
N ARG A 8 56.21 -17.12 47.49
CA ARG A 8 54.95 -17.74 46.99
C ARG A 8 54.49 -17.40 45.58
N SER A 9 53.75 -18.26 44.88
CA SER A 9 53.48 -19.71 44.83
C SER A 9 52.43 -19.85 43.69
N PRO A 10 52.13 -21.06 43.20
CA PRO A 10 51.35 -21.28 41.99
C PRO A 10 49.84 -21.29 42.25
N ALA A 11 49.10 -21.29 41.15
CA ALA A 11 47.71 -21.71 40.98
C ALA A 11 46.60 -20.71 41.35
N SER A 12 45.88 -20.26 40.33
CA SER A 12 44.41 -20.31 40.34
C SER A 12 43.92 -20.58 38.93
N LYS A 13 43.37 -21.79 38.72
CA LYS A 13 42.59 -22.18 37.54
C LYS A 13 41.15 -21.61 37.62
N ASP A 14 40.93 -20.60 38.47
CA ASP A 14 39.63 -20.02 38.76
C ASP A 14 39.28 -18.83 37.85
N ASP A 15 40.26 -18.09 37.32
CA ASP A 15 39.97 -16.90 36.50
C ASP A 15 39.28 -17.26 35.17
N SER A 16 39.57 -18.44 34.59
CA SER A 16 38.95 -18.84 33.32
C SER A 16 37.50 -19.32 33.43
N LEU A 17 37.02 -19.64 34.63
CA LEU A 17 35.63 -20.06 34.85
C LEU A 17 34.73 -18.86 35.17
N VAL A 18 35.26 -17.84 35.85
CA VAL A 18 34.53 -16.60 36.14
C VAL A 18 34.29 -15.80 34.85
N ASP A 19 35.28 -15.72 33.96
CA ASP A 19 35.12 -15.06 32.64
C ASP A 19 34.12 -15.78 31.71
N MET A 20 33.93 -17.11 31.87
CA MET A 20 32.94 -17.87 31.07
C MET A 20 31.51 -17.76 31.62
N GLU A 21 31.33 -17.55 32.93
CA GLU A 21 30.00 -17.25 33.49
C GLU A 21 29.59 -15.80 33.21
N GLU A 22 30.52 -14.84 33.26
CA GLU A 22 30.24 -13.44 32.94
C GLU A 22 29.96 -13.26 31.44
N ALA A 23 30.65 -14.00 30.56
CA ALA A 23 30.35 -14.05 29.12
C ALA A 23 29.04 -14.79 28.77
N ARG A 24 28.54 -15.68 29.64
CA ARG A 24 27.20 -16.29 29.50
C ARG A 24 26.09 -15.40 30.05
N SER A 25 26.38 -14.63 31.10
CA SER A 25 25.44 -13.65 31.65
C SER A 25 25.22 -12.48 30.68
N PHE A 26 26.25 -12.05 29.96
CA PHE A 26 26.17 -10.92 29.01
C PHE A 26 25.62 -11.27 27.61
N LYS A 27 25.38 -12.55 27.31
CA LYS A 27 24.78 -12.99 26.03
C LYS A 27 23.34 -13.51 26.16
N THR A 28 22.74 -13.33 27.34
CA THR A 28 21.29 -13.51 27.55
C THR A 28 20.58 -12.16 27.61
N GLU A 29 21.09 -11.19 26.85
CA GLU A 29 20.29 -10.09 26.32
C GLU A 29 20.42 -10.16 24.80
N GLU A 30 19.92 -11.25 24.20
CA GLU A 30 19.11 -11.00 23.02
C GLU A 30 18.12 -9.93 23.46
N GLU A 31 18.29 -8.71 22.97
CA GLU A 31 17.18 -7.78 22.78
C GLU A 31 16.02 -8.67 22.33
N LYS A 32 15.12 -8.98 23.26
CA LYS A 32 13.72 -9.16 22.94
C LYS A 32 13.38 -7.86 22.25
N LYS A 33 13.61 -7.84 20.94
CA LYS A 33 13.07 -6.88 20.00
C LYS A 33 11.59 -7.07 20.21
N SER A 34 11.06 -6.32 21.17
CA SER A 34 9.67 -6.35 21.56
C SER A 34 8.94 -6.27 20.25
N GLU A 35 8.22 -7.32 19.88
CA GLU A 35 7.37 -7.29 18.70
C GLU A 35 6.67 -5.94 18.76
N PRO A 36 6.90 -5.05 17.77
CA PRO A 36 6.46 -3.68 17.88
C PRO A 36 4.96 -3.79 18.14
N LYS A 37 4.52 -3.34 19.32
CA LYS A 37 3.11 -3.42 19.71
C LYS A 37 2.35 -2.81 18.55
N VAL A 38 1.65 -3.68 17.83
CA VAL A 38 0.89 -3.28 16.65
C VAL A 38 -0.16 -2.36 17.20
N ASP A 39 0.03 -1.07 16.95
CA ASP A 39 -0.90 -0.07 17.42
C ASP A 39 -2.22 -0.37 16.72
N TRP A 40 -3.25 -0.75 17.46
CA TRP A 40 -4.54 -1.13 16.88
C TRP A 40 -5.11 -0.01 16.00
N SER A 41 -4.76 1.25 16.31
CA SER A 41 -5.07 2.41 15.48
C SER A 41 -4.36 2.38 14.13
N LEU A 42 -3.11 1.92 14.05
CA LEU A 42 -2.36 1.80 12.80
C LEU A 42 -2.94 0.66 11.94
N LEU A 43 -3.29 -0.45 12.59
CA LEU A 43 -3.91 -1.59 11.93
C LEU A 43 -5.30 -1.24 11.36
N ALA A 44 -6.09 -0.46 12.10
CA ALA A 44 -7.36 0.07 11.61
C ALA A 44 -7.19 1.04 10.43
N GLN A 45 -6.12 1.86 10.41
CA GLN A 45 -5.83 2.74 9.27
C GLN A 45 -5.54 1.93 8.00
N PHE A 46 -4.69 0.90 8.08
CA PHE A 46 -4.42 0.02 6.93
C PHE A 46 -5.67 -0.72 6.45
N LEU A 47 -6.53 -1.18 7.37
CA LEU A 47 -7.81 -1.80 6.99
C LEU A 47 -8.73 -0.83 6.24
N ILE A 48 -8.81 0.43 6.68
CA ILE A 48 -9.60 1.47 6.00
C ILE A 48 -8.96 1.81 4.63
N LEU A 49 -7.62 1.80 4.53
CA LEU A 49 -6.92 2.06 3.28
C LEU A 49 -7.23 1.01 2.21
N GLY A 50 -7.15 -0.28 2.55
CA GLY A 50 -7.55 -1.37 1.65
C GLY A 50 -9.01 -1.24 1.20
N PHE A 51 -9.91 -0.94 2.14
CA PHE A 51 -11.33 -0.71 1.80
C PHE A 51 -11.52 0.48 0.84
N VAL A 52 -10.85 1.60 1.09
CA VAL A 52 -10.94 2.79 0.22
C VAL A 52 -10.29 2.54 -1.14
N ALA A 53 -9.32 1.64 -1.24
CA ALA A 53 -8.75 1.20 -2.52
C ALA A 53 -9.75 0.43 -3.35
N LEU A 54 -10.36 -0.60 -2.78
CA LEU A 54 -11.19 -1.50 -3.57
C LEU A 54 -12.64 -1.03 -3.73
N ALA A 55 -13.21 -0.34 -2.74
CA ALA A 55 -14.63 0.03 -2.76
C ALA A 55 -15.05 0.85 -3.99
N PRO A 56 -14.31 1.89 -4.43
CA PRO A 56 -14.67 2.67 -5.61
C PRO A 56 -14.72 1.82 -6.88
N TRP A 57 -13.73 0.94 -7.08
CA TRP A 57 -13.72 0.04 -8.24
C TRP A 57 -14.85 -0.98 -8.16
N ASN A 58 -15.11 -1.54 -6.99
CA ASN A 58 -16.21 -2.48 -6.77
C ASN A 58 -17.59 -1.84 -7.04
N PHE A 59 -17.79 -0.56 -6.70
CA PHE A 59 -19.02 0.16 -7.06
C PHE A 59 -19.16 0.36 -8.57
N VAL A 60 -18.06 0.69 -9.27
CA VAL A 60 -18.07 0.78 -10.74
C VAL A 60 -18.41 -0.58 -11.38
N LEU A 61 -17.89 -1.69 -10.84
CA LEU A 61 -18.24 -3.04 -11.30
C LEU A 61 -19.70 -3.41 -11.01
N ALA A 62 -20.27 -2.96 -9.89
CA ALA A 62 -21.66 -3.20 -9.54
C ALA A 62 -22.64 -2.44 -10.47
N ASP A 63 -22.31 -1.20 -10.83
CA ASP A 63 -23.12 -0.36 -11.72
C ASP A 63 -22.77 -0.54 -13.21
N LEU A 64 -21.87 -1.46 -13.52
CA LEU A 64 -21.39 -1.73 -14.87
C LEU A 64 -22.53 -2.10 -15.86
N PRO A 65 -23.57 -2.85 -15.49
CA PRO A 65 -24.75 -3.06 -16.34
C PRO A 65 -25.54 -1.77 -16.62
N TYR A 66 -25.62 -0.87 -15.64
CA TYR A 66 -26.26 0.44 -15.82
C TYR A 66 -25.48 1.30 -16.80
N LEU A 67 -24.15 1.33 -16.67
CA LEU A 67 -23.28 2.08 -17.58
C LEU A 67 -23.30 1.49 -19.00
N ASP A 68 -23.35 0.16 -19.15
CA ASP A 68 -23.45 -0.49 -20.46
C ASP A 68 -24.76 -0.17 -21.19
N SER A 69 -25.87 -0.16 -20.45
CA SER A 69 -27.17 0.29 -20.96
C SER A 69 -27.17 1.75 -21.39
N LYS A 70 -26.33 2.60 -20.75
CA LYS A 70 -26.25 4.04 -21.04
C LYS A 70 -25.32 4.43 -22.17
N PHE A 71 -24.18 3.76 -22.33
CA PHE A 71 -23.16 4.13 -23.32
C PHE A 71 -23.15 3.25 -24.57
N HIS A 72 -23.85 2.11 -24.53
CA HIS A 72 -23.86 1.09 -25.58
C HIS A 72 -22.40 0.69 -25.99
N ASN A 73 -22.20 0.01 -27.12
CA ASN A 73 -20.85 -0.33 -27.64
C ASN A 73 -19.96 -1.27 -26.79
N HIS A 74 -20.54 -2.28 -26.12
CA HIS A 74 -19.77 -3.23 -25.30
C HIS A 74 -18.92 -2.53 -24.22
N PHE A 75 -19.44 -1.44 -23.66
CA PHE A 75 -18.78 -0.70 -22.59
C PHE A 75 -18.46 -1.62 -21.41
N SER A 76 -19.36 -2.55 -21.09
CA SER A 76 -19.16 -3.52 -20.04
C SER A 76 -17.89 -4.37 -20.21
N SER A 77 -17.60 -4.80 -21.43
CA SER A 77 -16.40 -5.61 -21.71
C SER A 77 -15.14 -4.74 -21.84
N THR A 78 -15.28 -3.48 -22.25
CA THR A 78 -14.16 -2.58 -22.50
C THR A 78 -13.61 -1.96 -21.20
N VAL A 79 -14.48 -1.65 -20.23
CA VAL A 79 -14.13 -1.01 -18.96
C VAL A 79 -13.06 -1.79 -18.17
N PRO A 80 -13.22 -3.10 -17.89
CA PRO A 80 -12.20 -3.86 -17.17
C PRO A 80 -10.86 -3.95 -17.90
N ILE A 81 -10.89 -4.02 -19.24
CA ILE A 81 -9.68 -4.07 -20.07
C ILE A 81 -8.90 -2.76 -19.94
N ILE A 82 -9.57 -1.63 -20.13
CA ILE A 82 -8.95 -0.30 -20.03
C ILE A 82 -8.47 -0.03 -18.62
N TYR A 83 -9.25 -0.39 -17.60
CA TYR A 83 -8.84 -0.30 -16.20
C TYR A 83 -7.57 -1.11 -15.94
N SER A 84 -7.53 -2.37 -16.37
CA SER A 84 -6.36 -3.24 -16.19
C SER A 84 -5.12 -2.70 -16.91
N ILE A 85 -5.26 -2.18 -18.13
CA ILE A 85 -4.15 -1.55 -18.85
C ILE A 85 -3.64 -0.34 -18.06
N ALA A 86 -4.53 0.51 -17.55
CA ALA A 86 -4.15 1.68 -16.77
C ALA A 86 -3.39 1.32 -15.49
N VAL A 87 -3.88 0.31 -14.74
CA VAL A 87 -3.22 -0.19 -13.53
C VAL A 87 -1.82 -0.68 -13.84
N ASN A 88 -1.65 -1.52 -14.89
CA ASN A 88 -0.35 -2.04 -15.29
C ASN A 88 0.62 -0.93 -15.72
N VAL A 89 0.14 0.06 -16.49
CA VAL A 89 0.94 1.21 -16.92
C VAL A 89 1.39 2.05 -15.72
N ALA A 90 0.48 2.32 -14.78
CA ALA A 90 0.79 3.05 -13.55
C ALA A 90 1.82 2.31 -12.69
N GLN A 91 1.67 1.00 -12.52
CA GLN A 91 2.62 0.15 -11.78
C GLN A 91 4.01 0.16 -12.43
N LEU A 92 4.10 0.04 -13.76
CA LEU A 92 5.35 0.16 -14.51
C LEU A 92 6.03 1.52 -14.31
N LEU A 93 5.24 2.60 -14.38
CA LEU A 93 5.74 3.96 -14.16
C LEU A 93 6.23 4.16 -12.72
N LEU A 94 5.54 3.59 -11.73
CA LEU A 94 5.94 3.64 -10.33
C LEU A 94 7.23 2.88 -10.06
N ILE A 95 7.45 1.74 -10.70
CA ILE A 95 8.73 1.02 -10.61
C ILE A 95 9.86 1.88 -11.17
N TRP A 96 9.61 2.58 -12.29
CA TRP A 96 10.63 3.40 -12.95
C TRP A 96 10.93 4.72 -12.22
N VAL A 97 9.90 5.38 -11.69
CA VAL A 97 9.99 6.68 -10.98
C VAL A 97 10.20 6.50 -9.48
N GLY A 98 10.08 5.27 -8.97
CA GLY A 98 9.98 4.92 -7.56
C GLY A 98 11.13 5.40 -6.69
N ASN A 99 12.32 5.59 -7.25
CA ASN A 99 13.50 6.06 -6.51
C ASN A 99 13.58 7.59 -6.32
N LYS A 100 12.73 8.38 -7.01
CA LYS A 100 12.87 9.84 -7.08
C LYS A 100 11.81 10.64 -6.33
N PHE A 101 10.63 10.07 -6.06
CA PHE A 101 9.53 10.80 -5.42
C PHE A 101 9.42 10.52 -3.91
N SER A 102 9.00 11.50 -3.11
CA SER A 102 8.60 11.24 -1.73
C SER A 102 7.29 10.43 -1.69
N PHE A 103 7.11 9.63 -0.65
CA PHE A 103 5.99 8.70 -0.51
C PHE A 103 4.64 9.43 -0.30
N ALA A 104 4.60 10.41 0.61
CA ALA A 104 3.39 11.15 0.97
C ALA A 104 2.64 11.81 -0.22
N PRO A 105 3.30 12.57 -1.13
CA PRO A 105 2.59 13.21 -2.23
C PRO A 105 2.06 12.21 -3.29
N ARG A 106 2.59 10.98 -3.36
CA ARG A 106 2.07 9.96 -4.30
C ARG A 106 0.72 9.42 -3.82
N PHE A 107 0.63 9.16 -2.52
CA PHE A 107 -0.59 8.68 -1.89
C PHE A 107 -1.72 9.71 -2.03
N ASP A 108 -1.45 10.98 -1.71
CA ASP A 108 -2.43 12.06 -1.85
C ASP A 108 -2.89 12.25 -3.31
N TRP A 109 -1.96 12.13 -4.28
CA TRP A 109 -2.32 12.18 -5.71
C TRP A 109 -3.15 10.98 -6.15
N GLY A 110 -2.85 9.78 -5.66
CA GLY A 110 -3.66 8.59 -5.92
C GLY A 110 -5.10 8.77 -5.45
N CYS A 111 -5.28 9.17 -4.19
CA CYS A 111 -6.59 9.45 -3.61
C CYS A 111 -7.34 10.58 -4.34
N ALA A 112 -6.66 11.67 -4.67
CA ALA A 112 -7.27 12.81 -5.36
C ALA A 112 -7.75 12.43 -6.76
N ILE A 113 -6.91 11.75 -7.55
CA ILE A 113 -7.27 11.28 -8.90
C ILE A 113 -8.44 10.30 -8.79
N LEU A 114 -8.37 9.32 -7.89
CA LEU A 114 -9.43 8.33 -7.71
C LEU A 114 -10.77 8.98 -7.36
N ALA A 115 -10.78 9.93 -6.40
CA ALA A 115 -12.01 10.61 -6.00
C ALA A 115 -12.59 11.49 -7.12
N ILE A 116 -11.75 12.27 -7.79
CA ILE A 116 -12.18 13.18 -8.87
C ILE A 116 -12.76 12.39 -10.04
N PHE A 117 -12.06 11.35 -10.52
CA PHE A 117 -12.49 10.60 -11.70
C PHE A 117 -13.66 9.66 -11.41
N ASN A 118 -13.84 9.21 -10.15
CA ASN A 118 -15.04 8.49 -9.75
C ASN A 118 -16.28 9.40 -9.80
N ILE A 119 -16.18 10.63 -9.30
CA ILE A 119 -17.26 11.62 -9.38
C ILE A 119 -17.52 12.02 -10.85
N LEU A 120 -16.46 12.28 -11.63
CA LEU A 120 -16.60 12.63 -13.04
C LEU A 120 -17.25 11.50 -13.85
N LEU A 121 -16.94 10.23 -13.58
CA LEU A 121 -17.59 9.10 -14.23
C LEU A 121 -19.10 9.11 -13.96
N ALA A 122 -19.51 9.35 -12.71
CA ALA A 122 -20.93 9.49 -12.35
C ALA A 122 -21.59 10.68 -13.06
N VAL A 123 -20.91 11.84 -13.12
CA VAL A 123 -21.42 13.03 -13.83
C VAL A 123 -21.57 12.76 -15.33
N VAL A 124 -20.60 12.10 -15.97
CA VAL A 124 -20.67 11.72 -17.39
C VAL A 124 -21.84 10.76 -17.63
N ALA A 125 -22.07 9.79 -16.75
CA ALA A 125 -23.21 8.89 -16.82
C ALA A 125 -24.56 9.60 -16.66
N MET A 126 -24.65 10.60 -15.77
CA MET A 126 -25.87 11.39 -15.57
C MET A 126 -26.15 12.39 -16.70
N THR A 127 -25.11 12.98 -17.28
CA THR A 127 -25.22 14.09 -18.25
C THR A 127 -25.31 13.65 -19.70
N ILE A 128 -24.64 12.56 -20.08
CA ILE A 128 -24.56 12.07 -21.47
C ILE A 128 -25.31 10.75 -21.65
N GLY A 129 -25.76 10.11 -20.56
CA GLY A 129 -26.66 8.97 -20.66
C GLY A 129 -28.04 9.38 -21.17
N ASP A 130 -28.76 8.43 -21.77
CA ASP A 130 -30.11 8.41 -22.40
C ASP A 130 -31.21 9.44 -21.99
N GLY A 131 -31.05 10.19 -20.89
CA GLY A 131 -31.92 11.30 -20.47
C GLY A 131 -31.53 12.68 -21.02
N ASN A 132 -30.32 12.86 -21.58
CA ASN A 132 -29.88 14.07 -22.30
C ASN A 132 -29.01 13.64 -23.49
N PRO A 133 -29.62 13.26 -24.64
CA PRO A 133 -28.88 12.76 -25.77
C PRO A 133 -27.97 13.87 -26.34
N CYS A 134 -26.68 13.78 -26.06
CA CYS A 134 -25.70 14.49 -26.87
C CYS A 134 -25.75 13.94 -28.30
N PRO A 135 -25.62 14.78 -29.33
CA PRO A 135 -25.70 14.35 -30.73
C PRO A 135 -24.57 13.37 -31.14
N ASP A 136 -23.55 13.19 -30.31
CA ASP A 136 -22.43 12.28 -30.52
C ASP A 136 -22.37 11.22 -29.41
N GLU A 137 -23.04 10.08 -29.59
CA GLU A 137 -23.01 8.92 -28.66
C GLU A 137 -21.57 8.45 -28.35
N GLY A 138 -20.66 8.58 -29.32
CA GLY A 138 -19.25 8.24 -29.15
C GLY A 138 -18.47 9.14 -28.19
N LEU A 139 -18.95 10.35 -27.92
CA LEU A 139 -18.27 11.32 -27.05
C LEU A 139 -18.45 10.96 -25.57
N GLY A 140 -19.64 10.48 -25.20
CA GLY A 140 -19.93 9.95 -23.85
C GLY A 140 -19.12 8.69 -23.54
N PHE A 141 -19.10 7.75 -24.49
CA PHE A 141 -18.29 6.54 -24.40
C PHE A 141 -16.79 6.86 -24.24
N GLY A 142 -16.25 7.75 -25.07
CA GLY A 142 -14.84 8.16 -25.01
C GLY A 142 -14.47 8.84 -23.68
N LEU A 143 -15.30 9.77 -23.19
CA LEU A 143 -15.09 10.42 -21.90
C LEU A 143 -15.15 9.44 -20.73
N ALA A 144 -16.11 8.51 -20.75
CA ALA A 144 -16.23 7.49 -19.72
C ALA A 144 -15.01 6.56 -19.69
N LEU A 145 -14.48 6.16 -20.86
CA LEU A 145 -13.24 5.38 -20.94
C LEU A 145 -12.02 6.12 -20.39
N VAL A 146 -11.89 7.42 -20.68
CA VAL A 146 -10.81 8.24 -20.11
C VAL A 146 -10.93 8.35 -18.60
N CYS A 147 -12.16 8.50 -18.07
CA CYS A 147 -12.39 8.51 -16.63
C CYS A 147 -12.00 7.16 -15.99
N VAL A 148 -12.38 6.04 -16.59
CA VAL A 148 -12.01 4.69 -16.13
C VAL A 148 -10.50 4.47 -16.18
N PHE A 149 -9.83 4.93 -17.24
CA PHE A 149 -8.37 4.86 -17.34
C PHE A 149 -7.70 5.62 -16.19
N LEU A 150 -8.13 6.86 -15.93
CA LEU A 150 -7.55 7.68 -14.87
C LEU A 150 -7.92 7.15 -13.47
N LEU A 151 -9.09 6.54 -13.31
CA LEU A 151 -9.49 5.85 -12.08
C LEU A 151 -8.58 4.65 -11.80
N GLY A 152 -8.29 3.81 -12.79
CA GLY A 152 -7.34 2.71 -12.66
C GLY A 152 -5.89 3.18 -12.41
N PHE A 153 -5.51 4.30 -13.01
CA PHE A 153 -4.23 4.94 -12.71
C PHE A 153 -4.12 5.40 -11.25
N GLY A 154 -5.16 6.09 -10.75
CA GLY A 154 -5.23 6.54 -9.36
C GLY A 154 -5.26 5.38 -8.36
N HIS A 155 -6.00 4.32 -8.68
CA HIS A 155 -6.05 3.08 -7.90
C HIS A 155 -4.65 2.49 -7.71
N ALA A 156 -3.94 2.25 -8.82
CA ALA A 156 -2.59 1.69 -8.78
C ALA A 156 -1.60 2.57 -8.00
N LEU A 157 -1.71 3.90 -8.11
CA LEU A 157 -0.91 4.84 -7.32
C LEU A 157 -1.16 4.69 -5.82
N MET A 158 -2.41 4.57 -5.42
CA MET A 158 -2.80 4.47 -4.01
C MET A 158 -2.43 3.10 -3.42
N GLU A 159 -2.77 2.01 -4.12
CA GLU A 159 -2.50 0.62 -3.73
C GLU A 159 -1.00 0.33 -3.63
N SER A 160 -0.21 0.73 -4.63
CA SER A 160 1.25 0.56 -4.56
C SER A 160 1.88 1.39 -3.44
N SER A 161 1.27 2.53 -3.10
CA SER A 161 1.68 3.33 -1.95
C SER A 161 1.29 2.61 -0.65
N SER A 162 0.04 2.15 -0.47
CA SER A 162 -0.38 1.45 0.75
C SER A 162 0.51 0.24 1.04
N PHE A 163 0.80 -0.59 0.04
CA PHE A 163 1.71 -1.73 0.17
C PHE A 163 3.16 -1.30 0.43
N GLY A 164 3.64 -0.23 -0.22
CA GLY A 164 4.96 0.33 0.05
C GLY A 164 5.11 0.80 1.50
N LEU A 165 4.03 1.29 2.10
CA LEU A 165 3.96 1.75 3.49
C LEU A 165 3.84 0.58 4.47
N ALA A 166 3.00 -0.41 4.14
CA ALA A 166 2.82 -1.62 4.91
C ALA A 166 4.10 -2.46 4.98
N ALA A 167 4.94 -2.42 3.93
CA ALA A 167 6.24 -3.10 3.91
C ALA A 167 7.27 -2.51 4.89
N LEU A 168 7.08 -1.26 5.34
CA LEU A 168 7.91 -0.63 6.39
C LEU A 168 7.46 -1.02 7.81
N CYS A 169 6.28 -1.64 7.94
CA CYS A 169 5.65 -2.04 9.19
C CYS A 169 5.70 -3.58 9.39
N PRO A 170 5.38 -4.10 10.59
CA PRO A 170 5.22 -5.54 10.79
C PRO A 170 4.16 -6.13 9.85
N GLN A 171 4.32 -7.41 9.50
CA GLN A 171 3.47 -8.14 8.52
C GLN A 171 1.97 -8.06 8.83
N SER A 172 1.58 -7.83 10.08
CA SER A 172 0.19 -7.59 10.48
C SER A 172 -0.46 -6.41 9.76
N CYS A 173 0.29 -5.37 9.42
CA CYS A 173 -0.24 -4.20 8.71
C CYS A 173 -0.57 -4.53 7.24
N MET A 174 0.28 -5.32 6.58
CA MET A 174 0.02 -5.78 5.22
C MET A 174 -1.16 -6.74 5.16
N ILE A 175 -1.28 -7.65 6.14
CA ILE A 175 -2.46 -8.52 6.26
C ILE A 175 -3.73 -7.69 6.47
N ALA A 176 -3.67 -6.64 7.29
CA ALA A 176 -4.83 -5.77 7.53
C ALA A 176 -5.26 -4.98 6.29
N ASP A 177 -4.30 -4.49 5.50
CA ASP A 177 -4.58 -3.84 4.19
C ASP A 177 -5.29 -4.81 3.24
N MET A 178 -4.74 -6.01 3.06
CA MET A 178 -5.34 -7.07 2.23
C MET A 178 -6.66 -7.62 2.77
N THR A 179 -6.93 -7.50 4.08
CA THR A 179 -8.22 -7.89 4.67
C THR A 179 -9.28 -6.80 4.45
N GLY A 180 -8.86 -5.55 4.25
CA GLY A 180 -9.73 -4.42 3.99
C GLY A 180 -10.21 -4.36 2.54
N GLU A 181 -9.40 -4.84 1.59
CA GLU A 181 -9.75 -5.05 0.18
C GLU A 181 -10.94 -6.01 0.00
#